data_AF-A0A017TIT5-F1
#
_entry.id   AF-A0A017TIT5-F1
#
_cell.length_a   1.000
_cell.length_b   1.000
_cell.length_c   1.000
_cell.angle_alpha   90.00
_cell.angle_beta   90.00
_cell.angle_gamma   90.00
#
_symmetry.space_group_name_H-M   'P 1'
#
loop_
_entity.id
_entity.type
_entity.pdbx_description
1 polymer ?
#
loop_
_entity_poly.entity_id
_entity_poly.type
_entity_poly.pdbx_seq_one_letter_code
_entity_poly.pdbx_strand_id
1 'polypeptide(L)'
;MRPRLVVAFATLMALAACMNDFDRFDSTSGDSTTTTTGPGGGGGSTSSSTATTTSSGGGTAVGGGGSGGSGGSPVEPETECHDGDDNDDDGLTDCRDPDCAGPSCAEVCDDGVDNDGNGDVDCDDMLCAFSSACEEDCTNDQDDDGDGLTDCEDFGCYDSGDCDESCFNPNADDNGNGLSGCADFHCFEFGGCPEFCTNNQDDDGDGMTDCEDYRCWDHPACEEDCTDGVDDNDNGTIDCQDFSCMEADACRP
;
A
#
# COMPACT_ATOMS: atom_id res chain seq x y z
N MET A 1 14.77 -63.40 -24.07
CA MET A 1 15.52 -63.35 -22.80
C MET A 1 16.12 -61.96 -22.64
N ARG A 2 15.52 -61.14 -21.78
CA ARG A 2 16.05 -60.00 -21.00
C ARG A 2 14.90 -59.46 -20.13
N PRO A 3 15.15 -59.00 -18.89
CA PRO A 3 14.24 -59.21 -17.76
C PRO A 3 13.25 -58.06 -17.55
N ARG A 4 12.09 -58.40 -16.94
CA ARG A 4 11.07 -57.48 -16.47
C ARG A 4 11.58 -56.67 -15.28
N LEU A 5 11.63 -55.35 -15.42
CA LEU A 5 11.90 -54.41 -14.34
C LEU A 5 10.61 -54.27 -13.50
N VAL A 6 10.58 -54.92 -12.33
CA VAL A 6 9.58 -54.66 -11.30
C VAL A 6 10.18 -53.56 -10.41
N VAL A 7 9.74 -52.31 -10.61
CA VAL A 7 10.03 -51.22 -9.69
C VAL A 7 8.89 -51.15 -8.68
N ALA A 8 9.28 -51.16 -7.42
CA ALA A 8 8.45 -51.39 -6.26
C ALA A 8 7.52 -50.21 -5.96
N PHE A 9 6.23 -50.53 -5.78
CA PHE A 9 5.27 -49.74 -5.03
C PHE A 9 5.64 -49.76 -3.55
N ALA A 10 6.49 -48.85 -3.10
CA ALA A 10 6.66 -48.54 -1.68
C ALA A 10 7.46 -47.24 -1.49
N THR A 11 6.77 -46.09 -1.49
CA THR A 11 7.06 -44.89 -0.66
C THR A 11 6.17 -43.74 -1.14
N LEU A 12 4.90 -43.73 -0.74
CA LEU A 12 4.01 -42.57 -0.90
C LEU A 12 3.10 -42.48 0.33
N MET A 13 3.65 -42.04 1.47
CA MET A 13 2.90 -41.57 2.65
C MET A 13 3.91 -40.90 3.62
N ALA A 14 4.26 -39.63 3.38
CA ALA A 14 4.89 -38.77 4.40
C ALA A 14 4.87 -37.30 3.97
N LEU A 15 3.68 -36.70 3.84
CA LEU A 15 3.49 -35.24 3.88
C LEU A 15 2.08 -34.97 4.41
N ALA A 16 1.94 -35.01 5.72
CA ALA A 16 0.78 -34.50 6.44
C ALA A 16 1.19 -34.24 7.90
N ALA A 17 1.93 -33.15 8.13
CA ALA A 17 2.24 -32.68 9.48
C ALA A 17 2.61 -31.19 9.48
N CYS A 18 1.68 -30.31 9.13
CA CYS A 18 1.63 -28.92 9.60
C CYS A 18 0.33 -28.25 9.13
N MET A 19 -0.75 -28.40 9.90
CA MET A 19 -1.88 -27.47 10.01
C MET A 19 -2.86 -28.09 11.01
N ASN A 20 -2.67 -27.78 12.29
CA ASN A 20 -3.72 -27.74 13.32
C ASN A 20 -3.11 -27.28 14.64
N ASP A 21 -3.11 -25.97 14.88
CA ASP A 21 -3.17 -25.44 16.25
C ASP A 21 -3.87 -24.07 16.25
N PHE A 22 -5.10 -24.05 15.74
CA PHE A 22 -6.01 -22.92 15.87
C PHE A 22 -7.13 -23.33 16.82
N ASP A 23 -6.82 -23.49 18.10
CA ASP A 23 -7.81 -23.50 19.19
C ASP A 23 -7.08 -23.39 20.55
N ARG A 24 -6.59 -22.20 20.88
CA ARG A 24 -6.30 -21.84 22.28
C ARG A 24 -6.55 -20.36 22.57
N PHE A 25 -7.82 -20.00 22.48
CA PHE A 25 -8.38 -18.82 23.15
C PHE A 25 -8.38 -19.09 24.68
N ASP A 26 -7.29 -18.74 25.37
CA ASP A 26 -7.23 -18.75 26.83
C ASP A 26 -7.82 -17.44 27.37
N SER A 27 -9.11 -17.50 27.68
CA SER A 27 -9.72 -16.65 28.68
C SER A 27 -9.23 -17.08 30.06
N THR A 28 -8.33 -16.34 30.70
CA THR A 28 -8.19 -16.41 32.16
C THR A 28 -7.84 -15.06 32.79
N SER A 29 -8.85 -14.46 33.41
CA SER A 29 -8.70 -13.56 34.55
C SER A 29 -8.20 -14.33 35.77
N GLY A 30 -7.27 -13.77 36.55
CA GLY A 30 -7.13 -14.06 37.98
C GLY A 30 -5.73 -14.45 38.50
N ASP A 31 -5.01 -13.43 38.99
CA ASP A 31 -4.26 -13.35 40.26
C ASP A 31 -3.69 -14.62 40.93
N SER A 32 -2.35 -14.70 41.09
CA SER A 32 -1.67 -14.83 42.39
C SER A 32 -0.16 -15.11 42.30
N THR A 33 0.57 -14.35 43.11
CA THR A 33 1.99 -14.41 43.53
C THR A 33 2.62 -15.80 43.71
N THR A 34 3.94 -15.96 43.46
CA THR A 34 5.03 -16.06 44.48
C THR A 34 6.41 -16.40 43.87
N THR A 35 7.44 -15.76 44.44
CA THR A 35 8.90 -15.74 44.30
C THR A 35 9.67 -17.09 44.32
N THR A 36 10.77 -17.23 43.54
CA THR A 36 12.20 -17.37 43.99
C THR A 36 13.16 -18.10 43.02
N THR A 37 14.30 -17.42 42.78
CA THR A 37 15.70 -17.89 42.59
C THR A 37 16.14 -18.65 41.33
N GLY A 38 17.05 -18.00 40.56
CA GLY A 38 17.93 -18.60 39.54
C GLY A 38 19.13 -19.39 40.13
N PRO A 39 20.23 -19.68 39.38
CA PRO A 39 20.93 -18.73 38.48
C PRO A 39 21.48 -19.26 37.12
N GLY A 40 21.67 -18.31 36.18
CA GLY A 40 22.73 -18.19 35.14
C GLY A 40 22.69 -19.14 33.93
N GLY A 41 22.80 -18.76 32.65
CA GLY A 41 23.11 -17.54 31.86
C GLY A 41 23.41 -18.04 30.42
N GLY A 42 23.34 -17.31 29.30
CA GLY A 42 22.93 -15.96 28.92
C GLY A 42 22.91 -15.84 27.38
N GLY A 43 22.53 -14.65 26.87
CA GLY A 43 22.83 -14.18 25.51
C GLY A 43 21.65 -13.94 24.56
N GLY A 44 21.09 -12.72 24.56
CA GLY A 44 20.16 -12.21 23.54
C GLY A 44 19.19 -11.15 24.10
N SER A 45 19.19 -9.92 23.59
CA SER A 45 18.21 -8.87 23.92
C SER A 45 18.10 -7.95 22.70
N THR A 46 16.99 -7.81 21.96
CA THR A 46 15.61 -7.39 22.28
C THR A 46 15.53 -6.06 23.01
N SER A 47 15.16 -5.01 22.27
CA SER A 47 14.71 -3.72 22.78
C SER A 47 13.19 -3.80 22.93
N SER A 48 12.73 -3.95 24.17
CA SER A 48 11.36 -3.67 24.56
C SER A 48 11.41 -2.86 25.85
N SER A 49 10.41 -1.99 25.96
CA SER A 49 10.11 -1.00 26.98
C SER A 49 10.43 -1.42 28.41
N THR A 50 10.94 -0.50 29.24
CA THR A 50 10.25 0.03 30.44
C THR A 50 11.15 1.02 31.17
N ALA A 51 10.53 2.12 31.59
CA ALA A 51 11.04 3.18 32.44
C ALA A 51 11.77 2.72 33.72
N THR A 52 12.76 3.49 34.17
CA THR A 52 12.89 3.99 35.55
C THR A 52 13.87 5.18 35.58
N THR A 53 13.37 6.28 36.15
CA THR A 53 14.01 7.48 36.72
C THR A 53 15.53 7.46 36.99
N THR A 54 16.25 8.56 36.73
CA THR A 54 16.67 9.57 37.75
C THR A 54 17.32 10.83 37.10
N SER A 55 16.76 12.00 37.42
CA SER A 55 17.34 13.36 37.53
C SER A 55 18.29 13.93 36.45
N SER A 56 17.96 15.12 35.92
CA SER A 56 18.68 16.40 36.20
C SER A 56 18.06 17.62 35.48
N GLY A 57 17.54 18.59 36.26
CA GLY A 57 17.41 20.05 35.95
C GLY A 57 16.43 20.46 34.84
N GLY A 58 15.53 21.42 34.97
CA GLY A 58 15.36 22.52 35.91
C GLY A 58 14.78 23.71 35.13
N GLY A 59 13.52 24.09 35.39
CA GLY A 59 12.82 25.16 34.66
C GLY A 59 11.43 25.44 35.21
N THR A 60 11.39 25.87 36.48
CA THR A 60 10.38 26.70 37.16
C THR A 60 8.98 26.81 36.53
N ALA A 61 8.05 25.90 36.88
CA ALA A 61 6.62 26.19 36.84
C ALA A 61 6.20 26.71 38.22
N VAL A 62 5.89 28.00 38.28
CA VAL A 62 5.31 28.64 39.48
C VAL A 62 3.87 28.16 39.57
N GLY A 63 3.62 27.17 40.43
CA GLY A 63 2.28 26.80 40.83
C GLY A 63 1.65 27.90 41.70
N GLY A 64 0.60 28.52 41.18
CA GLY A 64 -0.55 28.97 41.96
C GLY A 64 -1.76 28.20 41.41
N GLY A 65 -2.65 27.56 42.17
CA GLY A 65 -3.02 27.80 43.55
C GLY A 65 -4.24 28.70 43.66
N GLY A 66 -5.39 28.29 43.11
CA GLY A 66 -6.71 28.89 43.36
C GLY A 66 -7.78 27.81 43.15
N SER A 67 -8.21 27.10 44.18
CA SER A 67 -9.31 27.47 45.10
C SER A 67 -10.64 27.64 44.37
N GLY A 68 -11.51 26.64 44.51
CA GLY A 68 -12.88 26.71 44.01
C GLY A 68 -13.64 27.94 44.50
N GLY A 69 -14.29 28.61 43.55
CA GLY A 69 -15.22 29.70 43.77
C GLY A 69 -16.56 29.38 43.12
N SER A 70 -17.50 28.87 43.91
CA SER A 70 -18.92 28.97 43.57
C SER A 70 -19.33 30.44 43.70
N GLY A 71 -19.19 31.19 42.61
CA GLY A 71 -19.58 32.60 42.55
C GLY A 71 -19.69 33.03 41.10
N GLY A 72 -20.91 33.00 40.55
CA GLY A 72 -21.21 33.47 39.20
C GLY A 72 -20.96 34.97 39.05
N SER A 73 -19.72 35.34 38.77
CA SER A 73 -19.43 36.49 37.91
C SER A 73 -19.91 36.15 36.50
N PRO A 74 -20.39 37.13 35.71
CA PRO A 74 -20.52 36.91 34.28
C PRO A 74 -19.12 36.55 33.78
N VAL A 75 -18.96 35.31 33.31
CA VAL A 75 -17.85 34.93 32.45
C VAL A 75 -18.10 35.76 31.19
N GLU A 76 -17.27 36.78 31.01
CA GLU A 76 -17.28 37.52 29.75
C GLU A 76 -16.72 36.54 28.73
N PRO A 77 -17.36 36.34 27.57
CA PRO A 77 -16.90 35.32 26.62
C PRO A 77 -15.45 35.60 26.23
N GLU A 78 -14.67 34.54 26.01
CA GLU A 78 -13.34 34.69 25.45
C GLU A 78 -13.38 35.52 24.14
N THR A 79 -12.49 36.51 24.03
CA THR A 79 -12.46 37.45 22.89
C THR A 79 -11.14 37.45 22.13
N GLU A 80 -10.07 37.02 22.76
CA GLU A 80 -8.76 36.82 22.16
C GLU A 80 -8.54 35.31 22.08
N CYS A 81 -8.64 34.76 20.87
CA CYS A 81 -8.71 33.31 20.66
C CYS A 81 -7.39 32.68 20.18
N HIS A 82 -6.28 33.42 20.19
CA HIS A 82 -4.97 32.99 19.68
C HIS A 82 -3.81 33.61 20.48
N ASP A 83 -4.03 33.98 21.74
CA ASP A 83 -3.00 34.61 22.57
C ASP A 83 -2.37 33.64 23.59
N GLY A 84 -2.90 32.42 23.72
CA GLY A 84 -2.39 31.40 24.62
C GLY A 84 -2.79 31.58 26.07
N ASP A 85 -3.67 32.55 26.37
CA ASP A 85 -4.14 32.88 27.71
C ASP A 85 -5.65 32.59 27.82
N ASP A 86 -6.10 32.09 28.98
CA ASP A 86 -7.51 31.90 29.33
C ASP A 86 -8.08 33.26 29.79
N ASN A 87 -8.70 33.98 28.86
CA ASN A 87 -9.09 35.38 29.07
C ASN A 87 -10.39 35.57 29.87
N ASP A 88 -11.12 34.48 30.13
CA ASP A 88 -12.35 34.47 30.90
C ASP A 88 -12.30 33.62 32.19
N ASP A 89 -11.15 32.99 32.45
CA ASP A 89 -10.81 32.16 33.61
C ASP A 89 -11.73 30.93 33.75
N ASP A 90 -12.28 30.38 32.66
CA ASP A 90 -13.15 29.20 32.67
C ASP A 90 -12.39 27.85 32.62
N GLY A 91 -11.10 27.90 32.29
CA GLY A 91 -10.16 26.79 32.22
C GLY A 91 -9.93 26.22 30.82
N LEU A 92 -10.56 26.77 29.80
CA LEU A 92 -10.25 26.54 28.39
C LEU A 92 -9.44 27.74 27.85
N THR A 93 -8.86 27.60 26.66
CA THR A 93 -7.96 28.63 26.11
C THR A 93 -8.01 28.56 24.60
N ASP A 94 -8.10 29.72 23.96
CA ASP A 94 -8.06 29.89 22.51
C ASP A 94 -9.18 29.08 21.83
N CYS A 95 -8.89 28.43 20.70
CA CYS A 95 -9.87 27.66 19.94
C CYS A 95 -10.37 26.38 20.60
N ARG A 96 -9.78 26.00 21.75
CA ARG A 96 -10.34 24.96 22.63
C ARG A 96 -11.49 25.50 23.50
N ASP A 97 -11.65 26.81 23.57
CA ASP A 97 -12.74 27.48 24.25
C ASP A 97 -14.00 27.58 23.35
N PRO A 98 -15.17 27.10 23.80
CA PRO A 98 -16.43 27.24 23.07
C PRO A 98 -16.86 28.68 22.78
N ASP A 99 -16.42 29.66 23.57
CA ASP A 99 -16.71 31.08 23.35
C ASP A 99 -15.89 31.66 22.17
N CYS A 100 -14.81 30.96 21.78
CA CYS A 100 -14.03 31.21 20.57
C CYS A 100 -14.57 30.52 19.30
N ALA A 101 -15.65 29.75 19.41
CA ALA A 101 -16.26 29.06 18.27
C ALA A 101 -16.69 30.04 17.18
N GLY A 102 -15.98 30.05 16.05
CA GLY A 102 -16.25 31.00 14.97
C GLY A 102 -15.15 31.04 13.92
N PRO A 103 -15.22 32.00 12.98
CA PRO A 103 -14.27 32.15 11.87
C PRO A 103 -12.83 32.45 12.31
N SER A 104 -12.64 32.85 13.57
CA SER A 104 -11.32 33.02 14.18
C SER A 104 -10.57 31.70 14.26
N CYS A 105 -11.27 30.61 14.54
CA CYS A 105 -10.73 29.26 14.71
C CYS A 105 -10.97 28.41 13.46
N ALA A 106 -10.82 29.02 12.30
CA ALA A 106 -10.88 28.30 11.04
C ALA A 106 -9.48 27.73 10.76
N GLU A 107 -9.44 26.46 10.36
CA GLU A 107 -8.17 25.81 10.09
C GLU A 107 -7.41 26.47 8.92
N VAL A 108 -6.10 26.63 9.07
CA VAL A 108 -5.17 27.12 8.04
C VAL A 108 -4.27 25.95 7.66
N CYS A 109 -4.62 25.32 6.55
CA CYS A 109 -4.10 24.00 6.17
C CYS A 109 -2.62 23.92 5.72
N ASP A 110 -1.81 24.96 5.94
CA ASP A 110 -0.42 25.03 5.43
C ASP A 110 0.55 25.81 6.35
N ASP A 111 0.20 25.98 7.63
CA ASP A 111 0.97 26.83 8.55
C ASP A 111 1.62 26.10 9.74
N GLY A 112 1.37 24.81 9.89
CA GLY A 112 1.97 23.97 10.93
C GLY A 112 1.34 24.17 12.31
N VAL A 113 0.14 24.74 12.38
CA VAL A 113 -0.58 25.05 13.63
C VAL A 113 -1.97 24.41 13.61
N ASP A 114 -2.41 23.93 14.77
CA ASP A 114 -3.80 23.53 15.05
C ASP A 114 -4.60 24.81 15.34
N ASN A 115 -5.22 25.39 14.32
CA ASN A 115 -5.90 26.69 14.38
C ASN A 115 -7.35 26.55 14.86
N ASP A 116 -7.94 25.36 14.82
CA ASP A 116 -9.29 25.10 15.34
C ASP A 116 -9.31 24.47 16.74
N GLY A 117 -8.15 24.05 17.25
CA GLY A 117 -7.95 23.49 18.59
C GLY A 117 -8.38 22.03 18.75
N ASN A 118 -8.64 21.29 17.67
CA ASN A 118 -9.13 19.91 17.73
C ASN A 118 -8.03 18.86 17.95
N GLY A 119 -6.76 19.26 17.78
CA GLY A 119 -5.57 18.43 17.98
C GLY A 119 -4.96 17.84 16.71
N ASP A 120 -5.61 18.01 15.56
CA ASP A 120 -5.11 17.71 14.23
C ASP A 120 -4.50 19.00 13.63
N VAL A 121 -3.48 18.87 12.78
CA VAL A 121 -2.70 20.03 12.26
C VAL A 121 -2.66 19.95 10.74
N ASP A 122 -2.86 21.08 10.06
CA ASP A 122 -2.82 21.18 8.60
C ASP A 122 -3.66 20.07 7.92
N CYS A 123 -3.04 19.22 7.10
CA CYS A 123 -3.72 18.18 6.32
C CYS A 123 -4.13 16.95 7.12
N ASP A 124 -3.58 16.78 8.35
CA ASP A 124 -4.13 15.84 9.31
C ASP A 124 -5.55 16.25 9.76
N ASP A 125 -5.91 17.53 9.60
CA ASP A 125 -7.23 18.06 9.97
C ASP A 125 -8.30 17.77 8.91
N MET A 126 -9.43 17.20 9.34
CA MET A 126 -10.58 16.89 8.47
C MET A 126 -11.26 18.11 7.85
N LEU A 127 -11.08 19.32 8.41
CA LEU A 127 -11.51 20.59 7.81
C LEU A 127 -10.66 20.97 6.59
N CYS A 128 -9.47 20.39 6.47
CA CYS A 128 -8.52 20.59 5.38
C CYS A 128 -8.61 19.58 4.24
N ALA A 129 -9.45 18.54 4.37
CA ALA A 129 -9.61 17.47 3.38
C ALA A 129 -9.96 17.89 1.93
N PHE A 130 -10.30 19.17 1.69
CA PHE A 130 -10.55 19.72 0.35
C PHE A 130 -9.74 20.99 0.07
N SER A 131 -8.74 21.28 0.90
CA SER A 131 -7.82 22.38 0.70
C SER A 131 -6.87 22.03 -0.44
N SER A 132 -6.55 22.99 -1.31
CA SER A 132 -5.48 22.82 -2.29
C SER A 132 -4.09 22.79 -1.66
N ALA A 133 -3.98 23.08 -0.35
CA ALA A 133 -2.75 22.88 0.40
C ALA A 133 -2.45 21.40 0.68
N CYS A 134 -3.48 20.57 0.66
CA CYS A 134 -3.44 19.14 0.90
C CYS A 134 -3.72 18.38 -0.41
N GLU A 135 -3.26 18.94 -1.53
CA GLU A 135 -3.24 18.24 -2.81
C GLU A 135 -1.84 17.66 -2.95
N GLU A 136 -1.76 16.34 -3.13
CA GLU A 136 -0.50 15.63 -3.24
C GLU A 136 0.29 16.09 -4.48
N ASP A 137 1.57 16.44 -4.31
CA ASP A 137 2.51 16.62 -5.42
C ASP A 137 3.24 15.29 -5.65
N CYS A 138 2.78 14.57 -6.67
CA CYS A 138 3.19 13.20 -7.00
C CYS A 138 4.66 13.00 -7.41
N THR A 139 5.54 13.98 -7.20
CA THR A 139 6.93 13.97 -7.71
C THR A 139 7.98 14.53 -6.76
N ASN A 140 7.65 14.79 -5.50
CA ASN A 140 8.49 15.57 -4.59
C ASN A 140 9.04 14.78 -3.37
N ASP A 141 8.77 13.47 -3.29
CA ASP A 141 9.14 12.55 -2.21
C ASP A 141 8.61 13.01 -0.83
N GLN A 142 7.50 13.74 -0.78
CA GLN A 142 6.83 14.20 0.45
C GLN A 142 5.39 13.72 0.48
N ASP A 143 4.82 13.76 1.68
CA ASP A 143 3.42 13.45 2.00
C ASP A 143 2.77 14.83 2.19
N ASP A 144 2.26 15.41 1.10
CA ASP A 144 1.73 16.78 1.09
C ASP A 144 0.30 16.84 1.60
N ASP A 145 -0.44 15.72 1.57
CA ASP A 145 -1.80 15.62 2.09
C ASP A 145 -1.92 14.97 3.49
N GLY A 146 -0.82 14.53 4.07
CA GLY A 146 -0.72 14.05 5.46
C GLY A 146 -1.30 12.65 5.68
N ASP A 147 -1.61 11.88 4.65
CA ASP A 147 -2.24 10.56 4.80
C ASP A 147 -1.23 9.43 5.14
N GLY A 148 0.06 9.74 5.08
CA GLY A 148 1.17 8.84 5.39
C GLY A 148 1.73 8.09 4.17
N LEU A 149 1.24 8.39 2.97
CA LEU A 149 1.76 7.92 1.69
C LEU A 149 2.49 9.08 1.00
N THR A 150 3.40 8.75 0.07
CA THR A 150 4.20 9.76 -0.63
C THR A 150 4.18 9.50 -2.12
N ASP A 151 4.07 10.57 -2.91
CA ASP A 151 4.13 10.52 -4.37
C ASP A 151 3.19 9.44 -4.95
N CYS A 152 3.70 8.53 -5.78
CA CYS A 152 2.88 7.51 -6.41
C CYS A 152 2.45 6.37 -5.49
N GLU A 153 3.03 6.28 -4.29
CA GLU A 153 2.51 5.41 -3.24
C GLU A 153 1.18 5.95 -2.69
N ASP A 154 0.86 7.23 -2.92
CA ASP A 154 -0.36 7.91 -2.50
C ASP A 154 -1.56 7.67 -3.44
N PHE A 155 -2.76 7.56 -2.85
CA PHE A 155 -3.98 7.28 -3.60
C PHE A 155 -4.52 8.47 -4.40
N GLY A 156 -4.21 9.69 -3.98
CA GLY A 156 -4.46 10.93 -4.73
C GLY A 156 -3.69 10.98 -6.05
N CYS A 157 -2.58 10.25 -6.16
CA CYS A 157 -1.70 10.25 -7.34
C CYS A 157 -2.03 9.21 -8.42
N TYR A 158 -3.02 8.32 -8.23
CA TYR A 158 -3.35 7.25 -9.20
C TYR A 158 -3.72 7.72 -10.61
N ASP A 159 -4.33 8.92 -10.73
CA ASP A 159 -4.70 9.51 -12.02
C ASP A 159 -3.68 10.56 -12.49
N SER A 160 -2.57 10.75 -11.75
CA SER A 160 -1.49 11.62 -12.17
C SER A 160 -0.65 10.92 -13.25
N GLY A 161 -0.44 11.60 -14.37
CA GLY A 161 0.43 11.11 -15.44
C GLY A 161 1.91 11.00 -15.02
N ASP A 162 2.26 11.51 -13.83
CA ASP A 162 3.59 11.34 -13.24
C ASP A 162 3.79 9.91 -12.68
N CYS A 163 2.69 9.22 -12.37
CA CYS A 163 2.66 7.83 -11.87
C CYS A 163 2.21 6.83 -12.96
N ASP A 164 2.19 7.25 -14.22
CA ASP A 164 1.91 6.37 -15.36
C ASP A 164 3.05 5.35 -15.53
N GLU A 165 2.70 4.07 -15.52
CA GLU A 165 3.65 2.98 -15.66
C GLU A 165 4.37 2.94 -17.02
N SER A 166 5.69 2.83 -16.98
CA SER A 166 6.51 2.55 -18.15
C SER A 166 6.56 1.04 -18.45
N CYS A 167 5.48 0.57 -19.08
CA CYS A 167 5.27 -0.86 -19.38
C CYS A 167 6.40 -1.56 -20.16
N PHE A 168 7.22 -0.82 -20.91
CA PHE A 168 8.34 -1.37 -21.69
C PHE A 168 9.64 -1.56 -20.90
N ASN A 169 9.68 -1.13 -19.63
CA ASN A 169 10.80 -1.36 -18.75
C ASN A 169 10.45 -2.45 -17.75
N PRO A 170 11.08 -3.65 -17.83
CA PRO A 170 10.73 -4.79 -16.97
C PRO A 170 11.09 -4.60 -15.49
N ASN A 171 11.70 -3.48 -15.12
CA ASN A 171 12.01 -3.13 -13.72
C ASN A 171 11.47 -1.74 -13.34
N ALA A 172 10.64 -1.12 -14.18
CA ALA A 172 9.96 0.10 -13.78
C ALA A 172 8.76 -0.26 -12.90
N ASP A 173 8.70 0.39 -11.76
CA ASP A 173 7.62 0.37 -10.76
C ASP A 173 7.38 1.85 -10.51
N ASP A 174 6.87 2.54 -11.53
CA ASP A 174 6.81 4.00 -11.55
C ASP A 174 5.76 4.51 -10.57
N ASN A 175 4.76 3.68 -10.26
CA ASN A 175 3.74 3.94 -9.26
C ASN A 175 4.06 3.40 -7.84
N GLY A 176 5.20 2.74 -7.64
CA GLY A 176 5.63 2.24 -6.33
C GLY A 176 4.76 1.14 -5.71
N ASN A 177 3.84 0.52 -6.45
CA ASN A 177 2.95 -0.51 -5.91
C ASN A 177 3.63 -1.89 -5.74
N GLY A 178 4.89 -2.01 -6.17
CA GLY A 178 5.71 -3.22 -6.05
C GLY A 178 5.53 -4.22 -7.20
N LEU A 179 4.72 -3.89 -8.19
CA LEU A 179 4.65 -4.57 -9.49
C LEU A 179 5.48 -3.78 -10.50
N SER A 180 6.00 -4.45 -11.52
CA SER A 180 6.88 -3.77 -12.48
C SER A 180 6.67 -4.23 -13.91
N GLY A 181 6.85 -3.28 -14.83
CA GLY A 181 6.67 -3.48 -16.26
C GLY A 181 5.31 -4.11 -16.58
N CYS A 182 5.31 -5.12 -17.44
CA CYS A 182 4.08 -5.81 -17.86
C CYS A 182 3.39 -6.63 -16.77
N ALA A 183 4.04 -6.85 -15.62
CA ALA A 183 3.38 -7.48 -14.48
C ALA A 183 2.55 -6.48 -13.65
N ASP A 184 2.66 -5.18 -13.92
CA ASP A 184 1.87 -4.14 -13.28
C ASP A 184 0.44 -4.07 -13.86
N PHE A 185 -0.57 -4.00 -13.00
CA PHE A 185 -1.98 -3.96 -13.42
C PHE A 185 -2.34 -2.70 -14.24
N HIS A 186 -1.63 -1.58 -14.04
CA HIS A 186 -1.77 -0.37 -14.85
C HIS A 186 -1.34 -0.59 -16.31
N CYS A 187 -0.49 -1.59 -16.58
CA CYS A 187 -0.10 -1.97 -17.93
C CYS A 187 -1.13 -2.85 -18.67
N PHE A 188 -2.05 -3.49 -17.94
CA PHE A 188 -3.10 -4.32 -18.54
C PHE A 188 -4.28 -3.50 -19.08
N GLU A 189 -4.60 -2.35 -18.47
CA GLU A 189 -5.80 -1.58 -18.82
C GLU A 189 -5.65 -0.73 -20.10
N PHE A 190 -4.42 -0.43 -20.51
CA PHE A 190 -4.13 0.42 -21.67
C PHE A 190 -3.47 -0.29 -22.87
N GLY A 191 -3.40 -1.62 -22.87
CA GLY A 191 -2.72 -2.36 -23.95
C GLY A 191 -1.23 -2.03 -24.04
N GLY A 192 -0.61 -1.74 -22.89
CA GLY A 192 0.76 -1.25 -22.79
C GLY A 192 1.83 -2.30 -23.06
N CYS A 193 1.45 -3.58 -23.05
CA CYS A 193 2.34 -4.70 -23.34
C CYS A 193 1.97 -5.33 -24.68
N PRO A 194 2.66 -4.94 -25.77
CA PRO A 194 2.56 -5.64 -27.03
C PRO A 194 3.30 -6.97 -26.93
N GLU A 195 2.70 -8.00 -27.49
CA GLU A 195 3.31 -9.32 -27.57
C GLU A 195 4.39 -9.35 -28.66
N PHE A 196 5.57 -9.91 -28.37
CA PHE A 196 6.58 -10.16 -29.40
C PHE A 196 6.40 -11.56 -29.97
N CYS A 197 5.64 -11.65 -31.06
CA CYS A 197 5.16 -12.88 -31.70
C CYS A 197 6.21 -13.87 -32.27
N THR A 198 7.49 -13.79 -31.87
CA THR A 198 8.57 -14.66 -32.36
C THR A 198 9.65 -14.96 -31.31
N ASN A 199 9.43 -14.62 -30.04
CA ASN A 199 10.46 -14.71 -29.00
C ASN A 199 10.23 -15.88 -28.03
N ASN A 200 9.13 -16.62 -28.17
CA ASN A 200 8.75 -17.76 -27.34
C ASN A 200 8.55 -17.43 -25.87
N GLN A 201 8.16 -16.18 -25.58
CA GLN A 201 7.80 -15.67 -24.27
C GLN A 201 6.35 -15.20 -24.27
N ASP A 202 5.82 -14.99 -23.07
CA ASP A 202 4.53 -14.38 -22.79
C ASP A 202 4.88 -12.95 -22.35
N ASP A 203 4.98 -12.03 -23.30
CA ASP A 203 5.47 -10.67 -23.06
C ASP A 203 4.38 -9.76 -22.48
N ASP A 204 3.11 -10.10 -22.73
CA ASP A 204 1.97 -9.37 -22.20
C ASP A 204 1.40 -9.94 -20.88
N GLY A 205 1.88 -11.11 -20.45
CA GLY A 205 1.56 -11.74 -19.18
C GLY A 205 0.17 -12.40 -19.12
N ASP A 206 -0.48 -12.64 -20.26
CA ASP A 206 -1.83 -13.20 -20.32
C ASP A 206 -1.87 -14.74 -20.34
N GLY A 207 -0.70 -15.37 -20.40
CA GLY A 207 -0.48 -16.81 -20.36
C GLY A 207 -0.46 -17.49 -21.72
N MET A 208 -0.54 -16.72 -22.81
CA MET A 208 -0.30 -17.18 -24.17
C MET A 208 1.08 -16.75 -24.65
N THR A 209 1.68 -17.47 -25.59
CA THR A 209 3.00 -17.13 -26.13
C THR A 209 2.96 -17.07 -27.65
N ASP A 210 3.62 -16.08 -28.23
CA ASP A 210 3.75 -15.93 -29.69
C ASP A 210 2.41 -16.09 -30.44
N CYS A 211 2.31 -17.05 -31.37
CA CYS A 211 1.13 -17.25 -32.22
C CYS A 211 -0.05 -17.91 -31.50
N GLU A 212 0.18 -18.47 -30.30
CA GLU A 212 -0.91 -18.90 -29.41
C GLU A 212 -1.65 -17.68 -28.80
N ASP A 213 -1.03 -16.49 -28.79
CA ASP A 213 -1.64 -15.24 -28.32
C ASP A 213 -2.51 -14.58 -29.42
N TYR A 214 -3.72 -14.16 -29.04
CA TYR A 214 -4.65 -13.46 -29.94
C TYR A 214 -4.16 -12.07 -30.37
N ARG A 215 -3.23 -11.45 -29.64
CA ARG A 215 -2.58 -10.19 -30.02
C ARG A 215 -1.64 -10.37 -31.21
N CYS A 216 -1.23 -11.61 -31.49
CA CYS A 216 -0.35 -11.97 -32.60
C CYS A 216 -1.08 -12.47 -33.86
N TRP A 217 -2.42 -12.54 -33.85
CA TRP A 217 -3.20 -13.06 -34.99
C TRP A 217 -3.00 -12.34 -36.32
N ASP A 218 -2.70 -11.04 -36.30
CA ASP A 218 -2.40 -10.25 -37.52
C ASP A 218 -0.89 -10.08 -37.75
N HIS A 219 -0.03 -10.73 -36.95
CA HIS A 219 1.42 -10.61 -37.09
C HIS A 219 1.93 -11.48 -38.25
N PRO A 220 2.80 -10.97 -39.15
CA PRO A 220 3.29 -11.73 -40.31
C PRO A 220 4.04 -13.02 -39.99
N ALA A 221 4.51 -13.19 -38.75
CA ALA A 221 5.16 -14.42 -38.30
C ALA A 221 4.18 -15.55 -37.94
N CYS A 222 2.90 -15.21 -37.74
CA CYS A 222 1.82 -16.15 -37.46
C CYS A 222 0.90 -16.31 -38.68
N GLU A 223 1.36 -15.89 -39.86
CA GLU A 223 0.71 -16.22 -41.13
C GLU A 223 1.22 -17.59 -41.58
N GLU A 224 0.30 -18.50 -41.89
CA GLU A 224 0.63 -19.86 -42.30
C GLU A 224 1.44 -19.90 -43.61
N ASP A 225 2.63 -20.51 -43.58
CA ASP A 225 3.31 -20.97 -44.79
C ASP A 225 2.66 -22.27 -45.26
N CYS A 226 1.88 -22.17 -46.33
CA CYS A 226 1.13 -23.29 -46.86
C CYS A 226 1.98 -24.42 -47.51
N THR A 227 3.31 -24.43 -47.35
CA THR A 227 4.22 -25.34 -48.06
C THR A 227 5.35 -25.96 -47.26
N ASP A 228 5.59 -25.58 -46.01
CA ASP A 228 6.80 -25.93 -45.29
C ASP A 228 6.65 -27.12 -44.31
N GLY A 229 5.43 -27.59 -44.08
CA GLY A 229 5.10 -28.69 -43.17
C GLY A 229 5.08 -28.32 -41.69
N VAL A 230 5.05 -27.03 -41.36
CA VAL A 230 4.93 -26.46 -40.01
C VAL A 230 3.52 -25.89 -39.83
N ASP A 231 3.13 -25.69 -38.57
CA ASP A 231 1.92 -24.96 -38.15
C ASP A 231 2.43 -23.59 -37.69
N ASP A 232 2.51 -22.62 -38.59
CA ASP A 232 3.16 -21.33 -38.28
C ASP A 232 2.25 -20.42 -37.45
N ASN A 233 0.95 -20.68 -37.49
CA ASN A 233 -0.04 -19.91 -36.75
C ASN A 233 -0.52 -20.61 -35.45
N ASP A 234 0.07 -21.76 -35.12
CA ASP A 234 -0.20 -22.61 -33.94
C ASP A 234 -1.69 -22.97 -33.71
N ASN A 235 -2.51 -23.06 -34.76
CA ASN A 235 -3.94 -23.41 -34.64
C ASN A 235 -4.22 -24.94 -34.65
N GLY A 236 -3.17 -25.75 -34.78
CA GLY A 236 -3.21 -27.20 -34.78
C GLY A 236 -3.31 -27.84 -36.17
N THR A 237 -3.15 -27.09 -37.25
CA THR A 237 -3.17 -27.58 -38.63
C THR A 237 -1.96 -27.09 -39.41
N ILE A 238 -1.51 -27.89 -40.39
CA ILE A 238 -0.32 -27.57 -41.21
C ILE A 238 -0.69 -27.43 -42.68
N ASP A 239 -0.02 -26.53 -43.39
CA ASP A 239 -0.09 -26.38 -44.84
C ASP A 239 -1.56 -26.35 -45.38
N CYS A 240 -1.85 -27.14 -46.41
CA CYS A 240 -3.17 -27.32 -47.01
C CYS A 240 -4.20 -28.03 -46.12
N GLN A 241 -3.81 -28.49 -44.93
CA GLN A 241 -4.79 -28.92 -43.91
C GLN A 241 -5.30 -27.74 -43.10
N ASP A 242 -4.59 -26.61 -43.12
CA ASP A 242 -4.97 -25.36 -42.49
C ASP A 242 -6.05 -24.61 -43.30
N PHE A 243 -7.02 -24.05 -42.57
CA PHE A 243 -8.14 -23.32 -43.16
C PHE A 243 -7.70 -21.96 -43.75
N SER A 244 -6.65 -21.35 -43.18
CA SER A 244 -6.00 -20.13 -43.66
C SER A 244 -5.40 -20.34 -45.05
N CYS A 245 -4.99 -21.57 -45.37
CA CYS A 245 -4.41 -21.96 -46.65
C CYS A 245 -5.41 -22.38 -47.73
N MET A 246 -6.73 -22.35 -47.47
CA MET A 246 -7.74 -22.83 -48.43
C MET A 246 -7.73 -22.10 -49.78
N GLU A 247 -7.30 -20.83 -49.81
CA GLU A 247 -7.19 -20.03 -51.04
C GLU A 247 -5.75 -19.88 -51.54
N ALA A 248 -4.76 -20.43 -50.83
CA ALA A 248 -3.36 -20.35 -51.22
C ALA A 248 -3.11 -21.12 -52.53
N ASP A 249 -2.32 -20.53 -53.44
CA ASP A 249 -2.00 -21.14 -54.73
C ASP A 249 -1.31 -22.51 -54.60
N ALA A 250 -0.61 -22.75 -53.48
CA ALA A 250 0.01 -24.03 -53.15
C ALA A 250 -0.99 -25.16 -52.88
N CYS A 251 -2.20 -24.83 -52.42
CA CYS A 251 -3.22 -25.78 -51.97
C CYS A 251 -4.41 -25.89 -52.94
N ARG A 252 -4.35 -25.15 -54.04
CA ARG A 252 -5.32 -25.25 -55.14
C ARG A 252 -5.01 -26.50 -56.00
N PRO A 253 -6.05 -27.26 -56.41
CA PRO A 253 -5.91 -28.52 -57.14
C PRO A 253 -5.41 -28.38 -58.59
#